data_AF-A0A2X2C1F6-F1
#
_entry.id   AF-A0A2X2C1F6-F1
#
_cell.length_a   1.000
_cell.length_b   1.000
_cell.length_c   1.000
_cell.angle_alpha   90.00
_cell.angle_beta   90.00
_cell.angle_gamma   90.00
#
_symmetry.space_group_name_H-M   'P 1'
#
loop_
_entity.id
_entity.type
_entity.pdbx_description
1 polymer ?
#
loop_
_entity_poly.entity_id
_entity_poly.type
_entity_poly.pdbx_seq_one_letter_code
_entity_poly.pdbx_strand_id
1 'polypeptide(L)'
;MAIGYIRGTVFDFTIFGLLYEHTNWIYLVIIGLGLAVVTYFIFYWAIIKFDIKTPGREESSNMKNTLIKEKRYGEIAEILIRALGGKQNIRNVDNCITRLRVDIGEVNQIDKELMLESGCTAFFIPAANHVHIVYGPKVEFVRNAVDEAMKK
;
A
#
# COMPACT_ATOMS: atom_id res chain seq x y z
N MET A 1 9.16 -16.53 38.68
CA MET A 1 9.70 -16.81 37.32
C MET A 1 8.49 -16.81 36.39
N ALA A 2 8.30 -15.74 35.62
CA ALA A 2 7.17 -15.60 34.69
C ALA A 2 7.73 -15.12 33.35
N ILE A 3 8.53 -15.99 32.73
CA ILE A 3 8.88 -15.87 31.31
C ILE A 3 7.93 -16.83 30.61
N GLY A 4 6.71 -16.34 30.37
CA GLY A 4 5.65 -17.04 29.66
C GLY A 4 5.44 -16.39 28.30
N TYR A 5 5.88 -17.09 27.26
CA TYR A 5 5.53 -16.98 25.84
C TYR A 5 5.55 -15.59 25.15
N ILE A 6 6.41 -15.56 24.13
CA ILE A 6 6.79 -14.51 23.16
C ILE A 6 5.61 -13.83 22.40
N ARG A 7 4.35 -14.09 22.78
CA ARG A 7 3.17 -13.64 22.03
C ARG A 7 2.32 -12.58 22.70
N GLY A 8 2.52 -12.25 23.99
CA GLY A 8 1.93 -11.07 24.65
C GLY A 8 0.45 -10.83 24.32
N THR A 9 -0.33 -11.90 24.12
CA THR A 9 -1.69 -11.79 23.61
C THR A 9 -2.65 -11.60 24.79
N VAL A 10 -3.75 -10.86 24.60
CA VAL A 10 -4.77 -10.61 25.63
C VAL A 10 -5.24 -11.89 26.35
N PHE A 11 -5.25 -13.01 25.63
CA PHE A 11 -5.60 -14.32 26.19
C PHE A 11 -4.60 -14.83 27.24
N ASP A 12 -3.30 -14.65 27.01
CA ASP A 12 -2.24 -15.04 27.95
C ASP A 12 -2.31 -14.21 29.24
N PHE A 13 -2.55 -12.90 29.11
CA PHE A 13 -2.75 -12.00 30.25
C PHE A 13 -3.98 -12.37 31.08
N THR A 14 -5.07 -12.79 30.42
CA THR A 14 -6.31 -13.16 31.11
C THR A 14 -6.13 -14.46 31.91
N ILE A 15 -5.49 -15.47 31.32
CA ILE A 15 -5.36 -16.80 31.92
C ILE A 15 -4.28 -16.83 33.01
N PHE A 16 -3.09 -16.30 32.72
CA PHE A 16 -1.94 -16.39 33.63
C PHE A 16 -1.74 -15.15 34.51
N GLY A 17 -2.34 -14.01 34.13
CA GLY A 17 -2.27 -12.78 34.91
C GLY A 17 -3.41 -12.62 35.91
N LEU A 18 -4.66 -12.82 35.48
CA LEU A 18 -5.86 -12.53 36.28
C LEU A 18 -6.34 -13.73 37.11
N LEU A 19 -6.17 -14.94 36.61
CA LEU A 19 -6.76 -16.16 37.19
C LEU A 19 -5.81 -16.97 38.09
N TYR A 20 -4.52 -16.59 38.20
CA TYR A 20 -3.49 -17.32 38.95
C TYR A 20 -3.16 -16.62 40.28
N GLU A 21 -3.31 -17.35 41.40
CA GLU A 21 -3.07 -16.82 42.75
C GLU A 21 -1.59 -16.44 42.95
N HIS A 22 -1.35 -15.23 43.49
CA HIS A 22 -0.06 -14.55 43.71
C HIS A 22 0.61 -13.82 42.53
N THR A 23 -0.14 -13.45 41.50
CA THR A 23 0.41 -12.66 40.38
C THR A 23 0.20 -11.15 40.58
N ASN A 24 1.29 -10.37 40.66
CA ASN A 24 1.23 -8.90 40.75
C ASN A 24 0.92 -8.25 39.39
N TRP A 25 -0.24 -8.58 38.81
CA TRP A 25 -0.69 -8.15 37.50
C TRP A 25 -0.77 -6.61 37.34
N ILE A 26 -0.97 -5.89 38.44
CA ILE A 26 -1.01 -4.43 38.47
C ILE A 26 0.31 -3.81 37.97
N TYR A 27 1.48 -4.38 38.32
CA TYR A 27 2.75 -3.86 37.81
C TYR A 27 2.90 -4.05 36.29
N LEU A 28 2.33 -5.11 35.71
CA LEU A 28 2.34 -5.31 34.26
C LEU A 28 1.50 -4.24 33.55
N VAL A 29 0.35 -3.87 34.10
CA VAL A 29 -0.51 -2.80 33.55
C VAL A 29 0.19 -1.44 33.66
N ILE A 30 0.85 -1.15 34.79
CA ILE A 30 1.59 0.11 34.97
C ILE A 30 2.77 0.20 33.99
N ILE A 31 3.53 -0.89 33.81
CA ILE A 31 4.65 -0.93 32.86
C ILE A 31 4.13 -0.81 31.42
N GLY A 32 3.04 -1.49 31.07
CA GLY A 32 2.42 -1.39 29.76
C GLY A 32 1.91 0.02 29.44
N LEU A 33 1.27 0.68 30.41
CA LEU A 33 0.81 2.06 30.26
C LEU A 33 1.99 3.03 30.14
N GLY A 34 3.04 2.86 30.95
CA GLY A 34 4.27 3.64 30.85
C GLY A 34 4.93 3.49 29.47
N LEU A 35 5.02 2.26 28.96
CA LEU A 35 5.60 1.98 27.64
C LEU A 35 4.73 2.54 26.50
N ALA A 36 3.40 2.49 26.61
CA ALA A 36 2.49 3.10 25.65
C ALA A 36 2.67 4.62 25.57
N VAL A 37 2.80 5.29 26.71
CA VAL A 37 3.07 6.74 26.76
C VAL A 37 4.43 7.06 26.15
N VAL A 38 5.48 6.35 26.57
CA VAL A 38 6.84 6.59 26.07
C VAL A 38 6.94 6.37 24.57
N THR A 39 6.39 5.25 24.07
CA THR A 39 6.38 4.95 22.63
C THR A 39 5.59 6.01 21.85
N TYR A 40 4.41 6.42 22.33
CA TYR A 40 3.63 7.49 21.69
C TYR A 40 4.44 8.78 21.55
N PHE A 41 5.11 9.24 22.62
CA PHE A 41 5.91 10.48 22.56
C PHE A 41 7.15 10.35 21.67
N ILE A 42 7.84 9.21 21.69
CA ILE A 42 9.00 8.96 20.81
C ILE A 42 8.56 8.96 19.35
N PHE A 43 7.49 8.23 19.01
CA PHE A 43 6.97 8.19 17.64
C PHE A 43 6.44 9.56 17.20
N TYR A 44 5.71 10.28 18.06
CA TYR A 44 5.24 11.63 17.78
C TYR A 44 6.40 12.60 17.49
N TRP A 45 7.42 12.61 18.35
CA TRP A 45 8.62 13.43 18.15
C TRP A 45 9.40 13.02 16.89
N ALA A 46 9.52 11.73 16.63
CA ALA A 46 10.19 11.21 15.43
C ALA A 46 9.45 11.62 14.15
N ILE A 47 8.11 11.52 14.11
CA ILE A 47 7.31 11.92 12.95
C ILE A 47 7.43 13.43 12.68
N ILE A 48 7.45 14.26 13.73
CA ILE A 48 7.58 15.71 13.56
C ILE A 48 8.99 16.11 13.15
N LYS A 49 10.02 15.51 13.75
CA LYS A 49 11.41 15.93 13.53
C LYS A 49 12.03 15.35 12.26
N PHE A 50 11.66 14.13 11.88
CA PHE A 50 12.23 13.45 10.72
C PHE A 50 11.31 13.50 9.49
N ASP A 51 10.15 14.17 9.56
CA ASP A 51 9.13 14.26 8.50
C ASP A 51 8.98 12.93 7.74
N ILE A 52 8.91 11.83 8.49
CA ILE A 52 8.84 10.50 7.91
C ILE A 52 7.54 10.45 7.11
N LYS A 53 7.66 10.21 5.81
CA LYS A 53 6.55 9.97 4.88
C LYS A 53 5.77 8.74 5.34
N THR A 54 4.89 8.95 6.29
CA THR A 54 3.96 7.96 6.79
C THR A 54 2.92 7.70 5.71
N PRO A 55 2.50 6.45 5.48
CA PRO A 55 1.49 6.12 4.47
C PRO A 55 0.25 7.00 4.67
N GLY A 56 -0.05 7.88 3.70
CA GLY A 56 -1.13 8.87 3.79
C GLY A 56 -0.70 10.34 3.90
N ARG A 57 0.59 10.63 4.17
CA ARG A 57 1.18 11.98 4.19
C ARG A 57 2.18 12.20 3.04
N GLU A 58 2.06 11.40 1.99
CA GLU A 58 2.73 11.72 0.73
C GLU A 58 1.92 12.83 0.05
N GLU A 59 2.58 13.95 -0.27
CA GLU A 59 2.14 14.85 -1.34
C GLU A 59 2.21 14.14 -2.70
N SER A 60 1.58 12.97 -2.82
CA SER A 60 1.18 12.43 -4.12
C SER A 60 0.06 13.33 -4.62
N SER A 61 0.47 14.44 -5.23
CA SER A 61 -0.23 15.06 -6.35
C SER A 61 -1.74 15.06 -6.19
N ASN A 62 -2.24 15.90 -5.27
CA ASN A 62 -3.68 16.17 -5.09
C ASN A 62 -4.36 16.57 -6.42
N MET A 63 -3.57 16.96 -7.43
CA MET A 63 -4.03 17.29 -8.79
C MET A 63 -4.20 16.09 -9.75
N LYS A 64 -3.56 14.93 -9.51
CA LYS A 64 -3.55 13.78 -10.46
C LYS A 64 -4.48 12.63 -10.05
N ASN A 65 -5.10 12.69 -8.86
CA ASN A 65 -6.06 11.69 -8.39
C ASN A 65 -7.54 12.01 -8.75
N THR A 66 -7.78 13.08 -9.51
CA THR A 66 -9.14 13.50 -9.93
C THR A 66 -9.82 12.41 -10.77
N LEU A 67 -9.08 11.75 -11.68
CA LEU A 67 -9.63 10.72 -12.58
C LEU A 67 -10.13 9.48 -11.81
N ILE A 68 -9.41 9.06 -10.77
CA ILE A 68 -9.81 7.95 -9.88
C ILE A 68 -11.01 8.35 -9.01
N LYS A 69 -11.08 9.64 -8.62
CA LYS A 69 -12.17 10.19 -7.81
C LYS A 69 -13.47 10.34 -8.61
N GLU A 70 -13.37 10.70 -9.88
CA GLU A 70 -14.48 10.81 -10.84
C GLU A 70 -14.90 9.47 -11.47
N LYS A 71 -14.27 8.34 -11.08
CA LYS A 71 -14.54 7.00 -11.63
C LYS A 71 -14.38 6.89 -13.15
N ARG A 72 -13.50 7.69 -13.75
CA ARG A 72 -13.26 7.73 -15.21
C ARG A 72 -12.24 6.66 -15.62
N TYR A 73 -12.58 5.40 -15.36
CA TYR A 73 -11.68 4.26 -15.57
C TYR A 73 -11.26 4.06 -17.04
N GLY A 74 -12.13 4.41 -18.00
CA GLY A 74 -11.82 4.32 -19.43
C GLY A 74 -10.68 5.25 -19.84
N GLU A 75 -10.67 6.49 -19.36
CA GLU A 75 -9.61 7.46 -19.67
C GLU A 75 -8.30 7.10 -18.98
N ILE A 76 -8.39 6.61 -17.74
CA ILE A 76 -7.22 6.05 -17.03
C ILE A 76 -6.61 4.91 -17.85
N ALA A 77 -7.43 4.01 -18.39
CA ALA A 77 -6.97 2.91 -19.23
C ALA A 77 -6.33 3.39 -20.54
N GLU A 78 -6.90 4.39 -21.21
CA GLU A 78 -6.31 4.94 -22.43
C GLU A 78 -4.96 5.63 -22.17
N ILE A 79 -4.87 6.45 -21.13
CA ILE A 79 -3.62 7.10 -20.71
C ILE A 79 -2.59 6.03 -20.33
N LEU A 80 -3.00 5.01 -19.59
CA LEU A 80 -2.16 3.91 -19.16
C LEU A 80 -1.60 3.11 -20.35
N ILE A 81 -2.43 2.77 -21.33
CA ILE A 81 -2.00 2.06 -22.53
C ILE A 81 -1.00 2.90 -23.32
N ARG A 82 -1.23 4.21 -23.47
CA ARG A 82 -0.27 5.12 -24.11
C ARG A 82 1.04 5.18 -23.33
N ALA A 83 0.96 5.30 -22.00
CA ALA A 83 2.12 5.35 -21.11
C ALA A 83 2.97 4.07 -21.16
N LEU A 84 2.37 2.92 -21.47
CA LEU A 84 3.07 1.64 -21.62
C LEU A 84 3.69 1.43 -23.02
N GLY A 85 3.64 2.41 -23.93
CA GLY A 85 4.14 2.27 -25.30
C GLY A 85 3.09 1.74 -26.28
N GLY A 86 1.81 1.81 -25.93
CA GLY A 86 0.69 1.40 -26.76
C GLY A 86 0.30 -0.07 -26.64
N LYS A 87 -0.81 -0.44 -27.30
CA LYS A 87 -1.40 -1.79 -27.24
C LYS A 87 -0.43 -2.89 -27.70
N GLN A 88 0.47 -2.57 -28.63
CA GLN A 88 1.43 -3.53 -29.18
C GLN A 88 2.51 -3.93 -28.18
N ASN A 89 2.77 -3.09 -27.16
CA ASN A 89 3.79 -3.36 -26.17
C ASN A 89 3.26 -4.19 -24.99
N ILE A 90 1.94 -4.32 -24.82
CA ILE A 90 1.32 -5.05 -23.71
C ILE A 90 1.12 -6.50 -24.13
N ARG A 91 1.75 -7.43 -23.40
CA ARG A 91 1.60 -8.87 -23.65
C ARG A 91 0.50 -9.49 -22.81
N ASN A 92 0.51 -9.18 -21.52
CA ASN A 92 -0.45 -9.73 -20.57
C ASN A 92 -0.70 -8.74 -19.43
N VAL A 93 -1.94 -8.74 -18.93
CA VAL A 93 -2.39 -7.82 -17.89
C VAL A 93 -3.12 -8.63 -16.82
N ASP A 94 -2.55 -8.62 -15.62
CA ASP A 94 -3.12 -9.24 -14.43
C ASP A 94 -3.30 -8.22 -13.31
N ASN A 95 -4.21 -8.50 -12.38
CA ASN A 95 -4.37 -7.71 -11.17
C ASN A 95 -4.26 -8.58 -9.92
N CYS A 96 -3.73 -7.99 -8.86
CA CYS A 96 -3.88 -8.48 -7.49
C CYS A 96 -4.96 -7.64 -6.77
N ILE A 97 -4.86 -7.53 -5.45
CA ILE A 97 -5.80 -6.76 -4.62
C ILE A 97 -5.58 -5.24 -4.77
N THR A 98 -4.32 -4.80 -4.85
CA THR A 98 -3.98 -3.37 -4.86
C THR A 98 -3.08 -2.93 -6.01
N ARG A 99 -2.65 -3.87 -6.86
CA ARG A 99 -1.63 -3.66 -7.89
C ARG A 99 -2.01 -4.33 -9.20
N LEU A 100 -1.74 -3.65 -10.31
CA LEU A 100 -1.82 -4.17 -11.67
C LEU A 100 -0.43 -4.68 -12.05
N ARG A 101 -0.33 -5.92 -12.52
CA ARG A 101 0.88 -6.53 -13.05
C ARG A 101 0.74 -6.56 -14.57
N VAL A 102 1.67 -5.92 -15.26
CA VAL A 102 1.66 -5.83 -16.72
C VAL A 102 2.96 -6.42 -17.23
N ASP A 103 2.81 -7.42 -18.09
CA ASP A 103 3.90 -7.98 -18.87
C ASP A 103 4.01 -7.19 -20.17
N ILE A 104 5.16 -6.58 -20.43
CA ILE A 104 5.39 -5.76 -21.62
C ILE A 104 6.52 -6.33 -22.50
N GLY A 105 6.61 -5.88 -23.75
CA GLY A 105 7.70 -6.27 -24.65
C GLY A 105 8.99 -5.48 -24.39
N GLU A 106 8.88 -4.16 -24.34
CA GLU A 106 9.99 -3.21 -24.33
C GLU A 106 9.79 -2.16 -23.22
N VAL A 107 10.66 -2.18 -22.21
CA VAL A 107 10.59 -1.26 -21.05
C VAL A 107 10.96 0.19 -21.41
N ASN A 108 11.77 0.39 -22.47
CA ASN A 108 12.24 1.71 -22.88
C ASN A 108 11.14 2.62 -23.45
N GLN A 109 9.99 2.05 -23.82
CA GLN A 109 8.85 2.82 -24.34
C GLN A 109 7.91 3.29 -23.22
N ILE A 110 8.22 3.02 -21.95
CA ILE A 110 7.39 3.46 -20.83
C ILE A 110 7.63 4.95 -20.56
N ASP A 111 6.55 5.72 -20.65
CA ASP A 111 6.54 7.12 -20.26
C ASP A 111 6.16 7.26 -18.77
N LYS A 112 7.14 7.69 -17.96
CA LYS A 112 6.97 7.83 -16.51
C LYS A 112 6.04 8.98 -16.13
N GLU A 113 5.94 10.02 -16.96
CA GLU A 113 5.11 11.18 -16.66
C GLU A 113 3.63 10.86 -16.90
N LEU A 114 3.33 10.17 -18.01
CA LEU A 114 1.99 9.67 -18.32
C LEU A 114 1.54 8.56 -17.36
N MET A 115 2.47 7.72 -16.88
CA MET A 115 2.20 6.76 -15.79
C MET A 115 1.62 7.47 -14.56
N LEU A 116 2.28 8.54 -14.10
CA LEU A 116 1.81 9.34 -12.97
C LEU A 116 0.48 10.06 -13.28
N GLU A 117 0.24 10.44 -14.53
CA GLU A 117 -1.02 11.06 -14.97
C GLU A 117 -2.20 10.09 -15.00
N SER A 118 -1.96 8.80 -15.24
CA SER A 118 -2.99 7.75 -15.15
C SER A 118 -3.58 7.59 -13.73
N GLY A 119 -3.05 8.31 -12.73
CA GLY A 119 -3.52 8.25 -11.34
C GLY A 119 -2.92 7.09 -10.55
N CYS A 120 -1.79 6.52 -10.99
CA CYS A 120 -1.08 5.53 -10.19
C CYS A 120 -0.42 6.20 -8.97
N THR A 121 -0.47 5.53 -7.82
CA THR A 121 0.20 6.01 -6.60
C THR A 121 1.71 5.78 -6.67
N ALA A 122 2.10 4.65 -7.27
CA ALA A 122 3.48 4.28 -7.52
C ALA A 122 3.53 3.22 -8.63
N PHE A 123 4.67 3.11 -9.29
CA PHE A 123 4.97 2.01 -10.20
C PHE A 123 6.40 1.50 -9.97
N PHE A 124 6.63 0.23 -10.24
CA PHE A 124 7.93 -0.42 -10.05
C PHE A 124 8.17 -1.49 -11.10
N ILE A 125 9.42 -1.68 -11.48
CA ILE A 125 9.85 -2.61 -12.53
C ILE A 125 10.69 -3.70 -11.84
N PRO A 126 10.07 -4.79 -11.35
CA PRO A 126 10.78 -5.82 -10.60
C PRO A 126 11.72 -6.68 -11.46
N ALA A 127 11.43 -6.81 -12.76
CA ALA A 127 12.22 -7.63 -13.67
C ALA A 127 12.18 -7.03 -15.08
N ALA A 128 13.10 -7.47 -15.95
CA ALA A 128 13.03 -7.14 -17.38
C ALA A 128 11.65 -7.53 -17.89
N ASN A 129 10.94 -6.57 -18.48
CA ASN A 129 9.62 -6.75 -19.08
C ASN A 129 8.42 -6.96 -18.14
N HIS A 130 8.60 -6.78 -16.84
CA HIS A 130 7.50 -6.83 -15.87
C HIS A 130 7.33 -5.48 -15.17
N VAL A 131 6.12 -4.93 -15.18
CA VAL A 131 5.79 -3.66 -14.55
C VAL A 131 4.65 -3.85 -13.56
N HIS A 132 4.82 -3.35 -12.35
CA HIS A 132 3.78 -3.36 -11.33
C HIS A 132 3.33 -1.94 -11.02
N ILE A 133 2.04 -1.70 -11.09
CA ILE A 133 1.42 -0.37 -10.98
C ILE A 133 0.42 -0.40 -9.84
N VAL A 134 0.53 0.54 -8.90
CA VAL A 134 -0.28 0.58 -7.68
C VAL A 134 -1.46 1.54 -7.86
N TYR A 135 -2.67 0.99 -7.93
CA TYR A 135 -3.94 1.74 -8.01
C TYR A 135 -4.81 1.61 -6.75
N GLY A 136 -4.39 0.81 -5.77
CA GLY A 136 -5.16 0.53 -4.56
C GLY A 136 -6.33 -0.42 -4.81
N PRO A 137 -7.34 -0.47 -3.91
CA PRO A 137 -8.38 -1.51 -3.90
C PRO A 137 -9.32 -1.49 -5.11
N LYS A 138 -9.25 -0.45 -5.95
CA LYS A 138 -10.09 -0.29 -7.16
C LYS A 138 -9.41 -0.79 -8.44
N VAL A 139 -8.32 -1.55 -8.32
CA VAL A 139 -7.52 -2.00 -9.47
C VAL A 139 -8.29 -2.90 -10.44
N GLU A 140 -9.31 -3.63 -9.97
CA GLU A 140 -10.14 -4.48 -10.82
C GLU A 140 -10.89 -3.68 -11.90
N PHE A 141 -11.43 -2.50 -11.54
CA PHE A 141 -12.10 -1.62 -12.49
C PHE A 141 -11.14 -1.08 -13.55
N VAL A 142 -9.90 -0.79 -13.15
CA VAL A 142 -8.85 -0.35 -14.08
C VAL A 142 -8.46 -1.50 -15.02
N ARG A 143 -8.31 -2.73 -14.52
CA ARG A 143 -8.06 -3.92 -15.37
C ARG A 143 -9.15 -4.09 -16.42
N ASN A 144 -10.41 -4.07 -16.00
CA ASN A 144 -11.54 -4.26 -16.90
C ASN A 144 -11.59 -3.17 -17.98
N ALA A 145 -11.33 -1.92 -17.60
CA ALA A 145 -11.25 -0.81 -18.56
C ALA A 145 -10.08 -0.96 -19.54
N VAL A 146 -8.93 -1.47 -19.09
CA VAL A 146 -7.78 -1.76 -19.97
C VAL A 146 -8.10 -2.88 -20.96
N ASP A 147 -8.75 -3.96 -20.51
CA ASP A 147 -9.16 -5.07 -21.37
C ASP A 147 -10.18 -4.61 -22.44
N GLU A 148 -11.14 -3.78 -22.05
CA GLU A 148 -12.11 -3.19 -22.96
C GLU A 148 -11.44 -2.23 -23.97
N ALA A 149 -10.52 -1.39 -23.50
CA ALA A 149 -9.77 -0.48 -24.34
C ALA A 149 -8.83 -1.21 -25.32
N MET A 150 -8.33 -2.39 -24.98
CA MET A 150 -7.52 -3.24 -25.87
C MET A 150 -8.34 -3.90 -26.98
N LYS A 151 -9.62 -4.21 -26.73
CA LYS A 151 -10.53 -4.85 -27.71
C LYS A 151 -11.09 -3.89 -28.74
N LYS A 152 -11.21 -2.60 -28.40
CA LYS A 152 -11.55 -1.51 -29.33
C LYS A 152 -10.41 -1.24 -30.30
#